data_AF-A0A6J4VHH3-F1
#
_entry.id   AF-A0A6J4VHH3-F1
#
_cell.length_a   1.000
_cell.length_b   1.000
_cell.length_c   1.000
_cell.angle_alpha   90.00
_cell.angle_beta   90.00
_cell.angle_gamma   90.00
#
_symmetry.space_group_name_H-M   'P 1'
#
loop_
_entity.id
_entity.type
_entity.pdbx_description
1 polymer ?
#
loop_
_entity_poly.entity_id
_entity_poly.type
_entity_poly.pdbx_seq_one_letter_code
_entity_poly.pdbx_strand_id
1 'polypeptide(L)'
;MSFTKLDYCQYLLSSPINYTVTNLADHLEGVSHDQINRYLRGEKLTPRLLWDNVKALLQASQNAYLLFDDTVLDKRHSTSIELARRQYSAACQREETLPAEPPWQRTSCPSRHWACKLCVCQW
;
A
#
# COMPACT_ATOMS: atom_id res chain seq x y z
N MET A 1 -0.75 18.94 25.16
CA MET A 1 -2.03 18.49 24.56
C MET A 1 -1.88 17.04 24.14
N SER A 2 -2.90 16.20 24.28
CA SER A 2 -2.87 14.82 23.78
C SER A 2 -3.25 14.80 22.31
N PHE A 3 -2.41 14.20 21.46
CA PHE A 3 -2.70 14.00 20.04
C PHE A 3 -3.95 13.12 19.85
N THR A 4 -4.88 13.55 19.00
CA THR A 4 -6.13 12.81 18.74
C THR A 4 -6.25 12.35 17.29
N LYS A 5 -7.17 11.41 17.04
CA LYS A 5 -7.51 10.94 15.69
C LYS A 5 -7.93 12.08 14.77
N LEU A 6 -8.68 13.05 15.30
CA LEU A 6 -9.23 14.14 14.51
C LEU A 6 -8.13 15.04 13.96
N ASP A 7 -7.10 15.33 14.76
CA ASP A 7 -5.95 16.13 14.33
C ASP A 7 -5.23 15.46 13.15
N TYR A 8 -5.06 14.13 13.23
CA TYR A 8 -4.46 13.36 12.14
C TYR A 8 -5.32 13.36 10.88
N CYS A 9 -6.64 13.18 11.01
CA CYS A 9 -7.56 13.22 9.87
C CYS A 9 -7.59 14.59 9.21
N GLN A 10 -7.60 15.67 10.00
CA GLN A 10 -7.56 17.04 9.50
C GLN A 10 -6.27 17.31 8.73
N TYR A 11 -5.13 16.86 9.27
CA TYR A 11 -3.84 16.96 8.58
C TYR A 11 -3.85 16.24 7.22
N LEU A 12 -4.36 15.01 7.17
CA LEU A 12 -4.44 14.25 5.92
C LEU A 12 -5.34 14.93 4.88
N LEU A 13 -6.41 15.60 5.33
CA LEU A 13 -7.30 16.38 4.45
C LEU A 13 -6.63 17.67 3.96
N SER A 14 -5.80 18.32 4.78
CA SER A 14 -5.14 19.58 4.43
C SER A 14 -3.85 19.40 3.61
N SER A 15 -3.16 18.26 3.73
CA SER A 15 -1.85 18.03 3.13
C SER A 15 -1.86 16.84 2.16
N PRO A 16 -2.36 17.03 0.91
CA PRO A 16 -2.46 15.95 -0.07
C PRO A 16 -1.10 15.52 -0.64
N ILE A 17 -0.08 16.37 -0.57
CA ILE A 17 1.24 16.12 -1.19
C ILE A 17 2.22 15.50 -0.19
N ASN A 18 2.29 16.04 1.03
CA ASN A 18 3.22 15.61 2.07
C ASN A 18 2.44 15.08 3.27
N TYR A 19 2.26 13.77 3.34
CA TYR A 19 1.57 13.07 4.43
C TYR A 19 2.53 12.38 5.40
N THR A 20 3.80 12.81 5.43
CA THR A 20 4.80 12.22 6.34
C THR A 20 4.52 12.61 7.79
N VAL A 21 4.84 11.70 8.71
CA VAL A 21 4.66 11.94 10.17
C VAL A 21 5.66 12.97 10.70
N THR A 22 6.83 13.08 10.07
CA THR A 22 7.81 14.13 10.37
C THR A 22 7.28 15.50 10.00
N ASN A 23 6.70 15.64 8.79
CA ASN A 23 6.08 16.89 8.38
C ASN A 23 4.94 17.27 9.33
N LEU A 24 4.12 16.31 9.77
CA LEU A 24 3.09 16.60 10.78
C LEU A 24 3.68 17.09 12.11
N ALA A 25 4.76 16.47 12.59
CA ALA A 25 5.41 16.85 13.84
C ALA A 25 5.99 18.28 13.77
N ASP A 26 6.49 18.71 12.61
CA ASP A 26 7.01 20.08 12.42
C ASP A 26 5.90 21.15 12.52
N HIS A 27 4.64 20.77 12.24
CA HIS A 27 3.49 21.68 12.28
C HIS A 27 2.70 21.62 13.61
N LEU A 28 3.04 20.70 14.51
CA LEU A 28 2.38 20.54 15.81
C LEU A 28 3.31 20.92 16.95
N GLU A 29 2.96 21.97 17.69
CA GLU A 29 3.71 22.36 18.88
C GLU A 29 3.58 21.32 20.00
N GLY A 30 4.71 20.72 20.39
CA GLY A 30 4.79 19.82 21.54
C GLY A 30 4.41 18.35 21.28
N VAL A 31 4.23 17.93 20.02
CA VAL A 31 4.02 16.52 19.64
C VAL A 31 5.21 16.03 18.84
N SER A 32 5.90 14.99 19.32
CA SER A 32 7.00 14.39 18.56
C SER A 32 6.49 13.38 17.53
N HIS A 33 7.24 13.21 16.43
CA HIS A 33 6.95 12.21 15.41
C HIS A 33 6.86 10.78 15.99
N ASP A 34 7.67 10.47 17.01
CA ASP A 34 7.62 9.19 17.73
C ASP A 34 6.31 8.96 18.48
N GLN A 35 5.74 10.01 19.06
CA GLN A 35 4.46 9.93 19.74
C GLN A 35 3.34 9.59 18.76
N ILE A 36 3.35 10.23 17.59
CA ILE A 36 2.40 9.95 16.50
C ILE A 36 2.59 8.51 15.98
N ASN A 37 3.82 8.07 15.78
CA ASN A 37 4.12 6.70 15.37
C ASN A 37 3.60 5.66 16.37
N ARG A 38 3.76 5.90 17.68
CA ARG A 38 3.20 5.01 18.72
C ARG A 38 1.68 4.99 18.69
N TYR A 39 1.05 6.15 18.51
CA TYR A 39 -0.40 6.26 18.37
C TYR A 39 -0.92 5.46 17.16
N LEU A 40 -0.31 5.65 15.99
CA LEU A 40 -0.72 4.95 14.76
C LEU A 40 -0.53 3.43 14.85
N ARG A 41 0.47 2.94 15.60
CA ARG A 41 0.67 1.50 15.85
C ARG A 41 -0.39 0.90 16.78
N GLY A 42 -0.89 1.70 17.73
CA GLY A 42 -1.93 1.27 18.67
C GLY A 42 -3.30 1.18 18.01
N GLU A 43 -3.55 2.01 16.99
CA GLU A 43 -4.87 2.08 16.38
C GLU A 43 -5.17 0.98 15.38
N LYS A 44 -6.34 0.35 15.56
CA LYS A 44 -6.83 -0.74 14.70
C LYS A 44 -7.97 -0.24 13.81
N LEU A 45 -7.61 0.22 12.61
CA LEU A 45 -8.58 0.59 11.58
C LEU A 45 -9.06 -0.68 10.86
N THR A 46 -10.20 -1.22 11.30
CA THR A 46 -10.80 -2.39 10.66
C THR A 46 -11.65 -1.99 9.45
N PRO A 47 -11.70 -2.80 8.37
CA PRO A 47 -12.58 -2.53 7.23
C PRO A 47 -14.06 -2.43 7.62
N ARG A 48 -14.47 -3.12 8.69
CA ARG A 48 -15.82 -3.05 9.24
C ARG A 48 -16.17 -1.65 9.73
N LEU A 49 -15.25 -1.01 10.47
CA LEU A 49 -15.43 0.37 10.91
C LEU A 49 -15.64 1.32 9.73
N LEU A 50 -14.90 1.12 8.63
CA LEU A 50 -15.09 1.91 7.42
C LEU A 50 -16.48 1.68 6.81
N TRP A 51 -16.88 0.42 6.67
CA TRP A 51 -18.20 0.06 6.12
C TRP A 51 -19.35 0.66 6.92
N ASP A 52 -19.28 0.59 8.26
CA ASP A 52 -20.32 1.13 9.14
C ASP A 52 -20.50 2.66 8.96
N ASN A 53 -19.42 3.39 8.65
CA ASN A 53 -19.48 4.83 8.36
C ASN A 53 -19.98 5.14 6.94
N VAL A 54 -19.58 4.33 5.94
CA VAL A 54 -19.86 4.62 4.52
C VAL A 54 -21.26 4.14 4.10
N LYS A 55 -21.80 3.09 4.73
CA LYS A 55 -23.07 2.47 4.33
C LYS A 55 -24.23 3.47 4.25
N ALA A 56 -24.29 4.43 5.17
CA ALA A 56 -25.34 5.45 5.18
C ALA A 56 -25.24 6.46 4.03
N LEU A 57 -24.05 6.60 3.42
CA LEU A 57 -23.80 7.50 2.29
C LEU A 57 -24.13 6.86 0.93
N LEU A 58 -24.29 5.53 0.88
CA LEU A 58 -24.59 4.79 -0.34
C LEU A 58 -26.09 4.87 -0.67
N GLN A 59 -26.41 5.48 -1.82
CA GLN A 59 -27.77 5.51 -2.34
C GLN A 59 -28.04 4.29 -3.21
N ALA A 60 -28.94 3.42 -2.76
CA ALA A 60 -29.38 2.27 -3.56
C ALA A 60 -30.40 2.74 -4.62
N SER A 61 -30.09 2.48 -5.89
CA SER A 61 -31.00 2.72 -7.02
C SER A 61 -31.04 1.47 -7.90
N GLN A 62 -32.21 1.18 -8.49
CA GLN A 62 -32.37 0.05 -9.41
C GLN A 62 -31.51 0.18 -10.68
N ASN A 63 -31.10 1.41 -11.03
CA ASN A 63 -30.28 1.70 -12.20
C ASN A 63 -28.79 1.94 -11.84
N ALA A 64 -28.38 1.62 -10.61
CA ALA A 64 -26.99 1.79 -10.19
C ALA A 64 -26.12 0.63 -10.71
N TYR A 65 -24.87 0.95 -11.05
CA TYR A 65 -23.85 -0.02 -11.44
C TYR A 65 -22.76 -0.08 -10.38
N LEU A 66 -22.25 -1.29 -10.11
CA LEU A 66 -21.13 -1.51 -9.22
C LEU A 66 -19.87 -1.73 -10.05
N LEU A 67 -18.91 -0.83 -9.92
CA LEU A 67 -17.60 -0.95 -10.56
C LEU A 67 -16.63 -1.61 -9.57
N PHE A 68 -16.02 -2.71 -10.01
CA PHE A 68 -14.93 -3.35 -9.29
C PHE A 68 -13.63 -3.11 -10.05
N ASP A 69 -12.65 -2.56 -9.37
CA ASP A 69 -11.30 -2.32 -9.88
C ASP A 69 -10.29 -2.83 -8.85
N ASP A 70 -9.25 -3.54 -9.29
CA ASP A 70 -8.16 -3.99 -8.44
C ASP A 70 -6.95 -3.07 -8.58
N THR A 71 -6.70 -2.26 -7.55
CA THR A 71 -5.54 -1.37 -7.56
C THR A 71 -4.34 -2.03 -6.87
N VAL A 72 -3.20 -2.09 -7.55
CA VAL A 72 -1.92 -2.44 -6.94
C VAL A 72 -1.22 -1.17 -6.49
N LEU A 73 -1.10 -0.98 -5.17
CA LEU A 73 -0.31 0.12 -4.61
C LEU A 73 1.18 -0.15 -4.82
N ASP A 74 1.87 0.81 -5.43
CA ASP A 74 3.32 0.77 -5.60
C ASP A 74 4.01 0.94 -4.24
N LYS A 75 4.84 -0.03 -3.87
CA LYS A 75 5.59 -0.05 -2.61
C LYS A 75 7.06 -0.30 -2.88
N ARG A 76 7.73 0.64 -3.55
CA ARG A 76 9.16 0.52 -3.93
C ARG A 76 10.11 0.26 -2.76
N HIS A 77 9.75 0.71 -1.56
CA HIS A 77 10.52 0.50 -0.32
C HIS A 77 10.03 -0.68 0.52
N SER A 78 9.28 -1.62 -0.07
CA SER A 78 8.68 -2.75 0.67
C SER A 78 9.67 -3.86 1.05
N THR A 79 10.96 -3.67 0.84
CA THR A 79 12.00 -4.67 1.17
C THR A 79 12.03 -5.00 2.66
N SER A 80 11.55 -4.10 3.52
CA SER A 80 11.40 -4.29 4.97
C SER A 80 10.04 -4.86 5.41
N ILE A 81 9.09 -5.05 4.48
CA ILE A 81 7.77 -5.62 4.76
C ILE A 81 7.82 -7.11 4.46
N GLU A 82 7.84 -7.96 5.49
CA GLU A 82 8.05 -9.41 5.38
C GLU A 82 7.10 -10.12 4.38
N LEU A 83 5.86 -9.64 4.30
CA LEU A 83 4.81 -10.16 3.42
C LEU A 83 4.83 -9.59 2.00
N ALA A 84 5.58 -8.52 1.74
CA ALA A 84 5.68 -7.94 0.41
C ALA A 84 6.61 -8.81 -0.46
N ARG A 85 6.02 -9.49 -1.44
CA ARG A 85 6.73 -10.37 -2.37
C ARG A 85 6.31 -10.04 -3.79
N ARG A 86 7.20 -10.27 -4.75
CA ARG A 86 6.93 -10.09 -6.19
C ARG A 86 5.66 -10.80 -6.66
N GLN A 87 5.35 -11.98 -6.08
CA GLN A 87 4.17 -12.77 -6.43
C GLN A 87 2.84 -12.06 -6.11
N TYR A 88 2.83 -11.16 -5.14
CA TYR A 88 1.61 -10.47 -4.66
C TYR A 88 1.62 -8.97 -4.97
N SER A 89 2.78 -8.43 -5.35
CA SER A 89 2.99 -7.01 -5.58
C SER A 89 3.86 -6.88 -6.82
N ALA A 90 3.23 -6.72 -7.99
CA ALA A 90 3.92 -6.59 -9.26
C ALA A 90 4.93 -5.42 -9.29
N ALA A 91 4.74 -4.43 -8.41
CA ALA A 91 5.62 -3.28 -8.23
C ALA A 91 6.79 -3.50 -7.24
N CYS A 92 6.83 -4.62 -6.52
CA CYS A 92 7.92 -4.95 -5.60
C CYS A 92 9.16 -5.40 -6.39
N GLN A 93 9.88 -4.48 -7.01
CA GLN A 93 11.17 -4.76 -7.62
C GLN A 93 12.20 -4.99 -6.50
N ARG A 94 12.59 -6.24 -6.26
CA ARG A 94 13.93 -6.48 -5.71
C ARG A 94 14.90 -5.97 -6.77
N GLU A 95 15.66 -4.93 -6.49
CA GLU A 95 16.89 -4.69 -7.23
C GLU A 95 17.82 -5.84 -6.85
N GLU A 96 17.68 -6.93 -7.59
CA GLU A 96 18.59 -8.05 -7.51
C GLU A 96 19.84 -7.52 -8.21
N THR A 97 20.75 -6.92 -7.44
CA THR A 97 22.15 -6.80 -7.86
C THR A 97 22.66 -8.23 -7.98
N LEU A 98 22.33 -8.88 -9.08
CA LEU A 98 22.96 -10.12 -9.50
C LEU A 98 24.43 -9.75 -9.71
N PRO A 99 25.40 -10.45 -9.08
CA PRO A 99 26.76 -10.38 -9.58
C PRO A 99 26.69 -10.81 -11.05
N ALA A 100 27.37 -10.07 -11.93
CA ALA A 100 27.34 -10.31 -13.36
C ALA A 100 27.81 -11.73 -13.68
N GLU A 101 26.88 -12.67 -13.83
CA GLU A 101 27.16 -14.03 -14.29
C GLU A 101 27.43 -14.00 -15.81
N PRO A 102 28.57 -14.52 -16.30
CA PRO A 102 28.88 -14.54 -17.72
C PRO A 102 27.93 -15.45 -18.51
N PRO A 103 27.77 -15.23 -19.83
CA PRO A 103 26.64 -15.73 -20.63
C PRO A 103 26.49 -17.27 -20.74
N TRP A 104 27.48 -18.02 -20.25
CA TRP A 104 27.67 -19.45 -20.48
C TRP A 104 27.17 -20.35 -19.35
N GLN A 105 26.75 -19.79 -18.20
CA GLN A 105 26.15 -20.55 -17.09
C GLN A 105 24.62 -20.62 -17.12
N ARG A 106 24.00 -20.40 -18.29
CA ARG A 106 22.59 -20.77 -18.49
C ARG A 106 22.47 -22.26 -18.79
N THR A 107 22.61 -23.10 -17.78
CA THR A 107 22.29 -24.54 -17.90
C THR A 107 21.14 -24.95 -17.00
N SER A 108 20.16 -25.55 -17.67
CA SER A 108 19.10 -26.43 -17.17
C SER A 108 18.20 -25.90 -16.06
N CYS A 109 17.02 -25.40 -16.45
CA CYS A 109 15.84 -25.33 -15.61
C CYS A 109 15.28 -26.76 -15.41
N PRO A 110 15.30 -27.34 -14.20
CA PRO A 110 14.58 -28.58 -13.92
C PRO A 110 13.16 -28.23 -13.50
N SER A 111 12.19 -28.64 -14.32
CA SER A 111 10.82 -28.94 -13.93
C SER A 111 10.17 -28.03 -12.88
N ARG A 112 9.56 -26.93 -13.34
CA ARG A 112 8.36 -26.39 -12.70
C ARG A 112 7.24 -26.35 -13.74
N HIS A 113 6.47 -27.44 -13.78
CA HIS A 113 5.03 -27.35 -13.99
C HIS A 113 4.52 -26.14 -13.19
N TRP A 114 3.94 -25.14 -13.84
CA TRP A 114 2.79 -24.33 -13.38
C TRP A 114 2.52 -23.29 -14.47
N ALA A 115 1.53 -23.64 -15.31
CA ALA A 115 0.55 -22.79 -15.96
C ALA A 115 1.02 -21.56 -16.77
N CYS A 116 1.01 -21.79 -18.07
CA CYS A 116 0.51 -20.88 -19.10
C CYS A 116 -0.63 -19.95 -18.64
N LYS A 117 -0.51 -18.64 -18.90
CA LYS A 117 -1.54 -17.92 -19.67
C LYS A 117 -0.95 -16.69 -20.34
N LEU A 118 -0.97 -16.77 -21.67
CA LEU A 118 -0.63 -15.76 -22.66
C LEU A 118 -1.16 -14.37 -22.30
N CYS A 119 -0.28 -13.37 -22.34
CA CYS A 119 -0.67 -12.00 -22.68
C CYS A 119 -0.45 -11.86 -24.19
N VAL A 120 -1.52 -11.99 -24.98
CA VAL A 120 -1.53 -11.49 -26.37
C VAL A 120 -2.19 -10.12 -26.30
N CYS A 121 -1.36 -9.09 -26.27
CA CYS A 121 -1.77 -7.78 -26.73
C CYS A 121 -1.78 -7.84 -28.27
N GLN A 122 -2.97 -7.86 -28.85
CA GLN A 122 -3.18 -7.37 -30.20
C GLN A 122 -4.24 -6.28 -30.12
N TRP A 123 -3.87 -5.13 -30.69
CA TRP A 123 -4.74 -4.01 -31.00
C TRP A 123 -5.85 -4.42 -31.97
#